data_AF-A0A149QRQ5-F1
#
_entry.id   AF-A0A149QRQ5-F1
#
_cell.length_a   1.000
_cell.length_b   1.000
_cell.length_c   1.000
_cell.angle_alpha   90.00
_cell.angle_beta   90.00
_cell.angle_gamma   90.00
#
_symmetry.space_group_name_H-M   'P 1'
#
loop_
_entity.id
_entity.type
_entity.pdbx_description
1 polymer ?
#
loop_
_entity_poly.entity_id
_entity_poly.type
_entity_poly.pdbx_seq_one_letter_code
_entity_poly.pdbx_strand_id
1 'polypeptide(L)'
;MGKALHDTMTVIILEVSMSLTSHERTRLAALAALSIPSISSSPNSTSALSNPECPVLARSGELTLGRTSPMLRPLVEQQTPAAIADFIASLDNDALVLAASFTPVKTVADARELAISLHGAQTDKAGRPYVEHLDSVASELNVDLMEIAAHQLPSILQGVEPCGALKAPAAGQSPVHLSAVWGDMWKMMATLSHKAGMAAYLHDTIEDCLVCKNETIGPLMPVDLANRGVDQDVIDAVTLLSHKVRRAPEGLTEKERKAWKQEEYLAYVRDMTSLEGVAKTDRRAIFVKLLAAVVKRADNRSNLSLERSRQMPPRVQERWKADLVPKYQKSVAILDDAIPALLKAWVSQATA
;
A
#
# COMPACT_ATOMS: atom_id res chain seq x y z
N MET A 1 -9.31 -38.38 17.45
CA MET A 1 -8.25 -37.67 18.21
C MET A 1 -7.41 -36.75 17.32
N GLY A 2 -6.95 -37.17 16.14
CA GLY A 2 -6.09 -36.33 15.27
C GLY A 2 -6.64 -34.95 14.88
N LYS A 3 -7.93 -34.84 14.57
CA LYS A 3 -8.55 -33.56 14.18
C LYS A 3 -8.62 -32.54 15.33
N ALA A 4 -9.00 -32.98 16.53
CA ALA A 4 -9.06 -32.09 17.70
C ALA A 4 -7.67 -31.63 18.15
N LEU A 5 -6.65 -32.48 17.99
CA LEU A 5 -5.25 -32.11 18.26
C LEU A 5 -4.74 -31.10 17.23
N HIS A 6 -5.03 -31.33 15.95
CA HIS A 6 -4.72 -30.41 14.85
C HIS A 6 -5.35 -29.03 15.06
N ASP A 7 -6.66 -28.99 15.33
CA ASP A 7 -7.40 -27.73 15.53
C ASP A 7 -6.91 -26.98 16.79
N THR A 8 -6.56 -27.69 17.87
CA THR A 8 -5.97 -27.07 19.08
C THR A 8 -4.56 -26.54 18.81
N MET A 9 -3.77 -27.21 17.97
CA MET A 9 -2.40 -26.82 17.65
C MET A 9 -2.32 -25.67 16.65
N THR A 10 -3.25 -25.57 15.69
CA THR A 10 -3.36 -24.39 14.80
C THR A 10 -3.63 -23.10 15.59
N VAL A 11 -4.47 -23.18 16.63
CA VAL A 11 -4.74 -22.06 17.54
C VAL A 11 -3.47 -21.61 18.28
N ILE A 12 -2.63 -22.55 18.73
CA ILE A 12 -1.38 -22.25 19.45
C ILE A 12 -0.35 -21.57 18.52
N ILE A 13 -0.22 -22.00 17.27
CA ILE A 13 0.70 -21.38 16.30
C ILE A 13 0.30 -19.93 16.00
N LEU A 14 -0.99 -19.69 15.81
CA LEU A 14 -1.51 -18.36 15.52
C LEU A 14 -1.32 -17.42 16.72
N GLU A 15 -1.60 -17.88 17.95
CA GLU A 15 -1.39 -17.07 19.15
C GLU A 15 0.09 -16.77 19.43
N VAL A 16 0.99 -17.72 19.19
CA VAL A 16 2.44 -17.50 19.33
C VAL A 16 2.92 -16.49 18.29
N SER A 17 2.55 -16.63 17.01
CA SER A 17 2.97 -15.69 15.95
C SER A 17 2.46 -14.25 16.17
N MET A 18 1.27 -14.10 16.76
CA MET A 18 0.65 -12.82 17.08
C MET A 18 1.23 -12.13 18.34
N SER A 19 1.83 -12.90 19.26
CA SER A 19 2.44 -12.36 20.49
C SER A 19 3.92 -12.00 20.34
N LEU A 20 4.58 -12.46 19.27
CA LEU A 20 5.95 -12.05 18.94
C LEU A 20 6.00 -10.59 18.47
N THR A 21 6.98 -9.85 18.96
CA THR A 21 7.36 -8.56 18.40
C THR A 21 7.94 -8.74 16.99
N SER A 22 7.96 -7.67 16.19
CA SER A 22 8.56 -7.67 14.85
C SER A 22 10.02 -8.17 14.86
N HIS A 23 10.77 -7.85 15.91
CA HIS A 23 12.15 -8.31 16.09
C HIS A 23 12.24 -9.82 16.35
N GLU A 24 11.33 -10.38 17.15
CA GLU A 24 11.31 -11.81 17.46
C GLU A 24 10.86 -12.65 16.26
N ARG A 25 9.89 -12.17 15.47
CA ARG A 25 9.53 -12.79 14.18
C ARG A 25 10.71 -12.83 13.21
N THR A 26 11.48 -11.75 13.14
CA THR A 26 12.69 -11.66 12.30
C THR A 26 13.77 -12.66 12.76
N ARG A 27 13.95 -12.83 14.07
CA ARG A 27 14.86 -13.84 14.62
C ARG A 27 14.39 -15.27 14.36
N LEU A 28 13.10 -15.53 14.47
CA LEU A 28 12.53 -16.86 14.16
C LEU A 28 12.74 -17.23 12.69
N ALA A 29 12.51 -16.28 11.77
CA ALA A 29 12.74 -16.46 10.35
C ALA A 29 14.24 -16.70 10.04
N ALA A 30 15.15 -15.99 10.71
CA ALA A 30 16.59 -16.20 10.58
C ALA A 30 17.03 -17.59 11.09
N LEU A 31 16.46 -18.07 12.20
CA LEU A 31 16.74 -19.41 12.74
C LEU A 31 16.18 -20.52 11.84
N ALA A 32 15.01 -20.33 11.24
CA ALA A 32 14.44 -21.25 10.27
C ALA A 32 15.30 -21.34 9.00
N ALA A 33 15.81 -20.22 8.51
CA ALA A 33 16.71 -20.17 7.34
C ALA A 33 18.06 -20.87 7.58
N LEU A 34 18.56 -20.87 8.82
CA LEU A 34 19.79 -21.57 9.22
C LEU A 34 19.59 -23.08 9.42
N SER A 35 18.36 -23.55 9.49
CA SER A 35 18.02 -24.96 9.76
C SER A 35 17.74 -25.78 8.49
N ILE A 36 17.86 -25.17 7.30
CA ILE A 36 17.66 -25.84 6.02
C ILE A 36 18.94 -26.64 5.68
N PRO A 37 18.92 -27.98 5.61
CA PRO A 37 20.07 -28.74 5.15
C PRO A 37 20.25 -28.52 3.65
N SER A 38 21.44 -28.08 3.23
CA SER A 38 21.82 -28.05 1.81
C SER A 38 21.82 -29.49 1.25
N ILE A 39 20.80 -29.84 0.48
CA ILE A 39 20.79 -31.09 -0.30
C ILE A 39 21.69 -30.85 -1.51
N SER A 40 22.98 -31.23 -1.40
CA SER A 40 23.85 -31.38 -2.55
C SER A 40 23.77 -32.82 -3.06
N SER A 41 23.40 -32.97 -4.33
CA SER A 41 23.43 -34.24 -5.03
C SER A 41 24.72 -34.34 -5.84
N SER A 42 25.69 -35.11 -5.35
CA SER A 42 26.75 -35.68 -6.18
C SER A 42 27.30 -36.95 -5.53
N PRO A 43 27.40 -38.09 -6.25
CA PRO A 43 27.96 -39.31 -5.68
C PRO A 43 29.45 -39.47 -6.02
N ASN A 44 30.15 -40.08 -5.07
CA ASN A 44 31.46 -40.73 -5.12
C ASN A 44 32.71 -39.87 -4.92
N SER A 45 33.24 -39.89 -3.69
CA SER A 45 34.55 -40.50 -3.40
C SER A 45 34.87 -40.51 -1.91
N THR A 46 35.36 -41.67 -1.45
CA THR A 46 35.85 -41.99 -0.11
C THR A 46 37.22 -41.36 0.18
N SER A 47 37.40 -40.77 1.35
CA SER A 47 38.58 -40.93 2.23
C SER A 47 38.42 -40.09 3.51
N ALA A 48 39.23 -40.43 4.52
CA ALA A 48 38.99 -40.17 5.93
C ALA A 48 39.78 -38.99 6.52
N LEU A 49 39.47 -38.73 7.79
CA LEU A 49 40.28 -38.17 8.89
C LEU A 49 40.12 -36.69 9.29
N SER A 50 39.98 -36.58 10.62
CA SER A 50 40.45 -35.55 11.57
C SER A 50 39.54 -34.36 11.93
N ASN A 51 39.06 -34.42 13.18
CA ASN A 51 38.77 -33.28 14.07
C ASN A 51 40.05 -32.46 14.33
N PRO A 52 39.94 -31.16 14.69
CA PRO A 52 39.83 -30.80 16.11
C PRO A 52 38.89 -29.60 16.44
N GLU A 53 38.35 -29.66 17.68
CA GLU A 53 38.10 -28.64 18.73
C GLU A 53 38.05 -27.13 18.34
N CYS A 54 37.27 -26.19 18.90
CA CYS A 54 36.74 -25.96 20.26
C CYS A 54 35.83 -24.67 20.24
N PRO A 55 35.46 -23.96 21.36
CA PRO A 55 34.06 -23.68 21.73
C PRO A 55 33.68 -22.18 21.79
N VAL A 56 32.37 -21.85 21.85
CA VAL A 56 31.91 -20.54 22.37
C VAL A 56 30.62 -20.66 23.18
N LEU A 57 30.68 -20.08 24.38
CA LEU A 57 29.64 -19.88 25.39
C LEU A 57 28.35 -19.25 24.85
N ALA A 58 27.20 -19.73 25.33
CA ALA A 58 25.98 -18.94 25.40
C ALA A 58 25.45 -18.91 26.84
N ARG A 59 25.46 -17.70 27.41
CA ARG A 59 24.82 -17.37 28.69
C ARG A 59 23.31 -17.51 28.56
N SER A 60 22.68 -18.17 29.52
CA SER A 60 21.24 -18.19 29.71
C SER A 60 20.74 -16.79 30.09
N GLY A 61 20.10 -16.10 29.15
CA GLY A 61 19.23 -14.96 29.44
C GLY A 61 17.79 -15.46 29.54
N GLU A 62 17.14 -15.23 30.68
CA GLU A 62 15.73 -15.52 30.88
C GLU A 62 14.86 -14.81 29.83
N LEU A 63 14.06 -15.60 29.11
CA LEU A 63 12.98 -15.14 28.24
C LEU A 63 11.77 -14.85 29.12
N THR A 64 11.53 -13.59 29.45
CA THR A 64 10.25 -13.17 30.04
C THR A 64 9.18 -13.14 28.94
N LEU A 65 8.40 -14.22 28.85
CA LEU A 65 7.17 -14.29 28.06
C LEU A 65 6.15 -13.27 28.59
N GLY A 66 5.89 -12.23 27.78
CA GLY A 66 4.76 -11.32 27.98
C GLY A 66 3.42 -12.08 27.96
N ARG A 67 2.44 -11.53 28.69
CA ARG A 67 1.12 -12.10 29.03
C ARG A 67 0.54 -13.06 27.97
N THR A 68 0.82 -14.35 28.12
CA THR A 68 0.03 -15.44 27.53
C THR A 68 -1.24 -15.65 28.34
N SER A 69 -2.30 -16.09 27.67
CA SER A 69 -3.56 -16.48 28.31
C SER A 69 -3.27 -17.53 29.41
N PRO A 70 -3.81 -17.38 30.64
CA PRO A 70 -3.51 -18.29 31.75
C PRO A 70 -3.87 -19.76 31.50
N MET A 71 -4.64 -20.05 30.44
CA MET A 71 -4.96 -21.42 30.03
C MET A 71 -3.89 -22.10 29.17
N LEU A 72 -2.99 -21.35 28.54
CA LEU A 72 -1.98 -21.90 27.60
C LEU A 72 -0.56 -21.95 28.17
N ARG A 73 -0.32 -21.21 29.25
CA ARG A 73 0.96 -21.23 29.99
C ARG A 73 1.43 -22.65 30.36
N PRO A 74 0.59 -23.58 30.86
CA PRO A 74 1.03 -24.94 31.22
C PRO A 74 1.44 -25.79 30.01
N LEU A 75 0.88 -25.51 28.83
CA LEU A 75 1.17 -26.23 27.58
C LEU A 75 2.49 -25.78 26.95
N VAL A 76 2.84 -24.50 27.10
CA VAL A 76 4.09 -23.93 26.57
C VAL A 76 5.27 -24.20 27.51
N GLU A 77 5.06 -24.17 28.83
CA GLU A 77 6.10 -24.41 29.83
C GLU A 77 6.52 -25.90 29.94
N GLN A 78 5.73 -26.83 29.41
CA GLN A 78 6.03 -28.27 29.42
C GLN A 78 6.71 -28.80 28.15
N GLN A 79 6.85 -27.96 27.13
CA GLN A 79 7.48 -28.37 25.87
C GLN A 79 9.00 -28.18 25.97
N THR A 80 9.75 -29.26 25.78
CA THR A 80 11.21 -29.17 25.71
C THR A 80 11.61 -28.44 24.42
N PRO A 81 12.78 -27.80 24.36
CA PRO A 81 13.29 -27.20 23.12
C PRO A 81 13.31 -28.18 21.93
N ALA A 82 13.49 -29.48 22.20
CA ALA A 82 13.42 -30.53 21.19
C ALA A 82 11.99 -30.75 20.64
N ALA A 83 10.97 -30.74 21.50
CA ALA A 83 9.58 -30.89 21.08
C ALA A 83 9.08 -29.68 20.27
N ILE A 84 9.58 -28.47 20.58
CA ILE A 84 9.32 -27.27 19.77
C ILE A 84 10.01 -27.38 18.40
N ALA A 85 11.25 -27.90 18.35
CA ALA A 85 11.98 -28.10 17.09
C ALA A 85 11.32 -29.15 16.19
N ASP A 86 10.91 -30.30 16.76
CA ASP A 86 10.19 -31.35 16.04
C ASP A 86 8.82 -30.85 15.54
N PHE A 87 8.16 -29.99 16.32
CA PHE A 87 6.92 -29.35 15.91
C PHE A 87 7.11 -28.38 14.73
N ILE A 88 8.12 -27.51 14.78
CA ILE A 88 8.47 -26.61 13.67
C ILE A 88 8.82 -27.41 12.41
N ALA A 89 9.53 -28.54 12.56
CA ALA A 89 9.84 -29.45 11.47
C ALA A 89 8.61 -30.22 10.94
N SER A 90 7.54 -30.32 11.73
CA SER A 90 6.28 -30.98 11.37
C SER A 90 5.23 -30.04 10.76
N LEU A 91 5.45 -28.72 10.84
CA LEU A 91 4.63 -27.76 10.11
C LEU A 91 4.93 -27.97 8.62
N ASP A 92 3.90 -28.31 7.84
CA ASP A 92 4.02 -28.39 6.38
C ASP A 92 4.69 -27.10 5.86
N ASN A 93 5.58 -27.24 4.87
CA ASN A 93 6.32 -26.11 4.29
C ASN A 93 5.38 -24.95 3.92
N ASP A 94 4.12 -25.23 3.58
CA ASP A 94 3.08 -24.25 3.25
C ASP A 94 2.70 -23.32 4.42
N ALA A 95 2.69 -23.81 5.67
CA ALA A 95 2.40 -23.00 6.85
C ALA A 95 3.58 -22.09 7.24
N LEU A 96 4.81 -22.56 7.04
CA LEU A 96 6.03 -21.77 7.19
C LEU A 96 6.17 -20.73 6.06
N VAL A 97 5.76 -21.05 4.83
CA VAL A 97 5.69 -20.09 3.70
C VAL A 97 4.69 -18.97 3.96
N LEU A 98 3.55 -19.25 4.62
CA LEU A 98 2.57 -18.22 5.01
C LEU A 98 3.09 -17.25 6.09
N ALA A 99 4.02 -17.69 6.95
CA ALA A 99 4.64 -16.84 7.97
C ALA A 99 5.93 -16.15 7.49
N ALA A 100 6.62 -16.70 6.48
CA ALA A 100 7.99 -16.34 6.11
C ALA A 100 8.14 -15.30 4.98
N SER A 101 7.08 -14.72 4.42
CA SER A 101 7.25 -13.74 3.34
C SER A 101 6.38 -12.48 3.47
N PHE A 102 6.28 -11.91 4.66
CA PHE A 102 5.87 -10.50 4.77
C PHE A 102 7.06 -9.60 4.46
N THR A 103 7.46 -9.58 3.19
CA THR A 103 8.38 -8.56 2.68
C THR A 103 7.71 -7.20 2.89
N PRO A 104 8.30 -6.27 3.65
CA PRO A 104 7.71 -4.95 3.86
C PRO A 104 7.52 -4.24 2.52
N VAL A 105 6.33 -3.69 2.29
CA VAL A 105 5.98 -2.99 1.05
C VAL A 105 6.56 -1.58 1.07
N LYS A 106 7.76 -1.41 0.50
CA LYS A 106 8.54 -0.17 0.52
C LYS A 106 8.68 0.46 -0.86
N THR A 107 8.47 -0.32 -1.92
CA THR A 107 8.64 0.10 -3.31
C THR A 107 7.33 0.00 -4.10
N VAL A 108 7.31 0.66 -5.26
CA VAL A 108 6.21 0.52 -6.23
C VAL A 108 6.08 -0.94 -6.72
N ALA A 109 7.20 -1.65 -6.86
CA ALA A 109 7.20 -3.07 -7.24
C ALA A 109 6.56 -3.94 -6.15
N ASP A 110 6.92 -3.72 -4.87
CA ASP A 110 6.32 -4.44 -3.74
C ASP A 110 4.80 -4.17 -3.66
N ALA A 111 4.38 -2.92 -3.91
CA ALA A 111 2.96 -2.55 -3.92
C ALA A 111 2.20 -3.24 -5.05
N ARG A 112 2.82 -3.37 -6.24
CA ARG A 112 2.26 -4.13 -7.36
C ARG A 112 2.15 -5.62 -7.05
N GLU A 113 3.19 -6.24 -6.49
CA GLU A 113 3.16 -7.65 -6.09
C GLU A 113 2.07 -7.91 -5.04
N LEU A 114 1.96 -7.03 -4.05
CA LEU A 114 0.88 -7.06 -3.07
C LEU A 114 -0.48 -6.99 -3.76
N ALA A 115 -0.69 -6.02 -4.65
CA ALA A 115 -1.96 -5.84 -5.36
C ALA A 115 -2.33 -7.06 -6.22
N ILE A 116 -1.35 -7.67 -6.89
CA ILE A 116 -1.54 -8.93 -7.63
C ILE A 116 -2.01 -10.04 -6.70
N SER A 117 -1.39 -10.19 -5.53
CA SER A 117 -1.80 -11.22 -4.56
C SER A 117 -3.24 -11.01 -4.05
N LEU A 118 -3.67 -9.75 -3.91
CA LEU A 118 -4.98 -9.39 -3.38
C LEU A 118 -6.09 -9.47 -4.45
N HIS A 119 -5.81 -9.04 -5.68
CA HIS A 119 -6.76 -9.01 -6.79
C HIS A 119 -6.64 -10.20 -7.73
N GLY A 120 -5.77 -11.18 -7.47
CA GLY A 120 -5.37 -12.21 -8.44
C GLY A 120 -6.52 -13.05 -9.04
N ALA A 121 -7.63 -13.18 -8.32
CA ALA A 121 -8.83 -13.87 -8.80
C ALA A 121 -9.93 -12.94 -9.36
N GLN A 122 -9.74 -11.62 -9.28
CA GLN A 122 -10.74 -10.64 -9.69
C GLN A 122 -10.65 -10.34 -11.18
N THR A 123 -11.81 -10.13 -11.79
CA THR A 123 -11.94 -9.67 -13.17
C THR A 123 -12.68 -8.35 -13.25
N ASP A 124 -12.28 -7.48 -14.16
CA ASP A 124 -12.98 -6.23 -14.43
C ASP A 124 -14.32 -6.46 -15.17
N LYS A 125 -15.06 -5.38 -15.44
CA LYS A 125 -16.35 -5.44 -16.16
C LYS A 125 -16.24 -5.88 -17.63
N ALA A 126 -15.04 -5.93 -18.18
CA ALA A 126 -14.75 -6.49 -19.50
C ALA A 126 -14.33 -7.97 -19.42
N GLY A 127 -14.25 -8.55 -18.22
CA GLY A 127 -13.86 -9.95 -18.01
C GLY A 127 -12.34 -10.18 -18.00
N ARG A 128 -11.53 -9.12 -17.94
CA ARG A 128 -10.06 -9.21 -17.91
C ARG A 128 -9.54 -9.26 -16.48
N PRO A 129 -8.34 -9.81 -16.23
CA PRO A 129 -7.71 -9.73 -14.92
C PRO A 129 -7.69 -8.29 -14.39
N TYR A 130 -8.15 -8.09 -13.14
CA TYR A 130 -8.24 -6.75 -12.56
C TYR A 130 -6.89 -6.03 -12.47
N VAL A 131 -5.79 -6.79 -12.35
CA VAL A 131 -4.41 -6.26 -12.37
C VAL A 131 -4.13 -5.40 -13.62
N GLU A 132 -4.72 -5.72 -14.78
CA GLU A 132 -4.52 -4.90 -15.99
C GLU A 132 -5.07 -3.47 -15.82
N HIS A 133 -6.14 -3.29 -15.03
CA HIS A 133 -6.63 -1.97 -14.69
C HIS A 133 -5.61 -1.23 -13.82
N LEU A 134 -5.04 -1.88 -12.81
CA LEU A 134 -4.03 -1.28 -11.93
C LEU A 134 -2.78 -0.86 -12.71
N ASP A 135 -2.29 -1.70 -13.63
CA ASP A 135 -1.17 -1.37 -14.52
C ASP A 135 -1.51 -0.16 -15.42
N SER A 136 -2.75 -0.09 -15.93
CA SER A 136 -3.23 1.07 -16.70
C SER A 136 -3.29 2.35 -15.86
N VAL A 137 -3.78 2.30 -14.62
CA VAL A 137 -3.79 3.46 -13.71
C VAL A 137 -2.36 3.94 -13.42
N ALA A 138 -1.44 3.02 -13.14
CA ALA A 138 -0.03 3.37 -12.91
C ALA A 138 0.62 4.01 -14.16
N SER A 139 0.25 3.55 -15.36
CA SER A 139 0.72 4.15 -16.61
C SER A 139 0.19 5.56 -16.82
N GLU A 140 -1.12 5.78 -16.63
CA GLU A 140 -1.74 7.11 -16.72
C GLU A 140 -1.16 8.09 -15.69
N LEU A 141 -0.87 7.61 -14.47
CA LEU A 141 -0.24 8.40 -13.43
C LEU A 141 1.12 8.95 -13.86
N ASN A 142 1.94 8.16 -14.56
CA ASN A 142 3.24 8.63 -15.05
C ASN A 142 3.07 9.78 -16.05
N VAL A 143 2.08 9.70 -16.95
CA VAL A 143 1.76 10.77 -17.90
C VAL A 143 1.33 12.03 -17.12
N ASP A 144 0.43 11.87 -16.16
CA ASP A 144 -0.07 12.96 -15.32
C ASP A 144 1.05 13.68 -14.55
N LEU A 145 1.96 12.93 -13.93
CA LEU A 145 3.08 13.49 -13.19
C LEU A 145 4.06 14.23 -14.10
N MET A 146 4.27 13.75 -15.33
CA MET A 146 5.08 14.46 -16.33
C MET A 146 4.41 15.75 -16.81
N GLU A 147 3.09 15.74 -17.07
CA GLU A 147 2.31 16.94 -17.41
C GLU A 147 2.41 18.00 -16.30
N ILE A 148 2.21 17.57 -15.05
CA ILE A 148 2.31 18.43 -13.87
C ILE A 148 3.73 19.03 -13.76
N ALA A 149 4.76 18.20 -13.90
CA ALA A 149 6.14 18.64 -13.81
C ALA A 149 6.52 19.63 -14.92
N ALA A 150 6.08 19.38 -16.16
CA ALA A 150 6.43 20.21 -17.31
C ALA A 150 5.68 21.54 -17.34
N HIS A 151 4.40 21.56 -16.95
CA HIS A 151 3.53 22.72 -17.18
C HIS A 151 3.19 23.51 -15.91
N GLN A 152 3.05 22.84 -14.77
CA GLN A 152 2.55 23.49 -13.56
C GLN A 152 3.69 23.98 -12.66
N LEU A 153 4.76 23.19 -12.51
CA LEU A 153 5.90 23.57 -11.65
C LEU A 153 6.52 24.92 -12.03
N PRO A 154 6.81 25.23 -13.31
CA PRO A 154 7.41 26.52 -13.65
C PRO A 154 6.53 27.72 -13.24
N SER A 155 5.21 27.63 -13.44
CA SER A 155 4.28 28.69 -13.07
C SER A 155 4.15 28.85 -11.56
N ILE A 156 4.11 27.74 -10.83
CA ILE A 156 4.10 27.75 -9.35
C ILE A 156 5.37 28.43 -8.85
N LEU A 157 6.53 28.10 -9.40
CA LEU A 157 7.82 28.68 -8.99
C LEU A 157 7.94 30.17 -9.29
N GLN A 158 7.36 30.66 -10.39
CA GLN A 158 7.32 32.09 -10.69
C GLN A 158 6.44 32.88 -9.70
N GLY A 159 5.42 32.23 -9.13
CA GLY A 159 4.49 32.86 -8.19
C GLY A 159 4.86 32.71 -6.70
N VAL A 160 5.87 31.91 -6.37
CA VAL A 160 6.43 31.87 -5.01
C VAL A 160 7.42 33.01 -4.92
N GLU A 161 6.95 34.19 -4.51
CA GLU A 161 7.89 35.22 -4.06
C GLU A 161 8.71 34.63 -2.91
N PRO A 162 10.05 34.69 -2.97
CA PRO A 162 10.88 34.19 -1.89
C PRO A 162 10.48 34.88 -0.59
N CYS A 163 9.79 34.15 0.30
CA CYS A 163 9.27 34.69 1.54
C CYS A 163 10.43 35.25 2.38
N GLY A 164 10.47 36.59 2.50
CA GLY A 164 11.25 37.30 3.49
C GLY A 164 12.77 37.11 3.40
N ALA A 165 13.45 38.16 2.94
CA ALA A 165 14.90 38.39 3.05
C ALA A 165 15.84 37.81 1.97
N LEU A 166 15.35 37.36 0.83
CA LEU A 166 16.18 37.38 -0.38
C LEU A 166 16.11 38.79 -0.98
N LYS A 167 16.78 39.75 -0.31
CA LYS A 167 17.26 40.96 -1.00
C LYS A 167 17.95 40.46 -2.27
N ALA A 168 17.68 41.12 -3.41
CA ALA A 168 18.38 40.85 -4.65
C ALA A 168 19.86 40.59 -4.31
N PRO A 169 20.41 39.42 -4.70
CA PRO A 169 21.75 39.01 -4.28
C PRO A 169 22.65 40.22 -4.45
N ALA A 170 23.21 40.71 -3.34
CA ALA A 170 24.14 41.84 -3.39
C ALA A 170 25.17 41.48 -4.48
N ALA A 171 25.39 42.39 -5.43
CA ALA A 171 26.17 42.12 -6.64
C ALA A 171 27.43 41.32 -6.28
N GLY A 172 27.44 40.01 -6.60
CA GLY A 172 28.49 39.08 -6.17
C GLY A 172 28.05 37.79 -5.45
N GLN A 173 26.78 37.62 -5.04
CA GLN A 173 26.32 36.31 -4.54
C GLN A 173 26.17 35.29 -5.68
N SER A 174 26.83 34.15 -5.49
CA SER A 174 27.03 33.09 -6.47
C SER A 174 25.72 32.35 -6.85
N PRO A 175 25.56 31.84 -8.09
CA PRO A 175 24.40 31.07 -8.59
C PRO A 175 23.96 29.84 -7.77
N VAL A 176 24.66 29.50 -6.68
CA VAL A 176 24.50 28.28 -5.87
C VAL A 176 23.13 28.17 -5.20
N HIS A 177 22.39 29.27 -5.00
CA HIS A 177 21.09 29.22 -4.33
C HIS A 177 19.96 28.63 -5.19
N LEU A 178 19.96 28.85 -6.51
CA LEU A 178 18.93 28.29 -7.37
C LEU A 178 19.05 26.77 -7.50
N SER A 179 20.28 26.25 -7.59
CA SER A 179 20.50 24.80 -7.72
C SER A 179 20.02 24.01 -6.50
N ALA A 180 20.13 24.56 -5.28
CA ALA A 180 19.62 23.94 -4.06
C ALA A 180 18.08 23.85 -4.07
N VAL A 181 17.38 24.94 -4.42
CA VAL A 181 15.91 24.97 -4.51
C VAL A 181 15.40 23.97 -5.55
N TRP A 182 16.04 23.91 -6.72
CA TRP A 182 15.71 22.92 -7.74
C TRP A 182 15.97 21.48 -7.25
N GLY A 183 17.07 21.26 -6.53
CA GLY A 183 17.40 19.96 -5.95
C GLY A 183 16.34 19.46 -4.96
N ASP A 184 15.85 20.31 -4.06
CA ASP A 184 14.82 19.93 -3.10
C ASP A 184 13.46 19.74 -3.77
N MET A 185 13.14 20.53 -4.80
CA MET A 185 11.94 20.31 -5.61
C MET A 185 11.95 18.94 -6.30
N TRP A 186 13.09 18.53 -6.86
CA TRP A 186 13.22 17.22 -7.48
C TRP A 186 13.04 16.08 -6.47
N LYS A 187 13.58 16.22 -5.25
CA LYS A 187 13.33 15.24 -4.17
C LYS A 187 11.86 15.17 -3.79
N MET A 188 11.18 16.31 -3.74
CA MET A 188 9.74 16.37 -3.49
C MET A 188 8.97 15.64 -4.59
N MET A 189 9.21 15.97 -5.85
CA MET A 189 8.53 15.31 -6.98
C MET A 189 8.84 13.81 -7.06
N ALA A 190 10.08 13.40 -6.75
CA ALA A 190 10.43 11.98 -6.63
C ALA A 190 9.64 11.29 -5.52
N THR A 191 9.47 11.96 -4.37
CA THR A 191 8.66 11.44 -3.25
C THR A 191 7.19 11.31 -3.62
N LEU A 192 6.63 12.34 -4.27
CA LEU A 192 5.25 12.32 -4.78
C LEU A 192 5.07 11.17 -5.78
N SER A 193 5.96 11.06 -6.76
CA SER A 193 5.92 10.02 -7.79
C SER A 193 5.98 8.61 -7.20
N HIS A 194 6.94 8.36 -6.29
CA HIS A 194 7.09 7.07 -5.63
C HIS A 194 5.85 6.67 -4.85
N LYS A 195 5.35 7.57 -3.99
CA LYS A 195 4.16 7.29 -3.17
C LYS A 195 2.89 7.18 -4.02
N ALA A 196 2.77 7.95 -5.10
CA ALA A 196 1.64 7.89 -6.02
C ALA A 196 1.63 6.57 -6.78
N GLY A 197 2.79 6.08 -7.21
CA GLY A 197 2.92 4.76 -7.82
C GLY A 197 2.46 3.65 -6.87
N MET A 198 2.87 3.69 -5.60
CA MET A 198 2.40 2.73 -4.60
C MET A 198 0.88 2.83 -4.38
N ALA A 199 0.35 4.03 -4.22
CA ALA A 199 -1.08 4.27 -4.02
C ALA A 199 -1.92 3.84 -5.24
N ALA A 200 -1.43 4.03 -6.47
CA ALA A 200 -2.11 3.60 -7.69
C ALA A 200 -2.36 2.08 -7.72
N TYR A 201 -1.38 1.27 -7.32
CA TYR A 201 -1.56 -0.18 -7.23
C TYR A 201 -2.49 -0.61 -6.09
N LEU A 202 -2.57 0.19 -5.02
CA LEU A 202 -3.32 -0.17 -3.82
C LEU A 202 -4.71 0.47 -3.72
N HIS A 203 -5.09 1.37 -4.63
CA HIS A 203 -6.23 2.27 -4.45
C HIS A 203 -7.59 1.58 -4.22
N ASP A 204 -7.80 0.41 -4.84
CA ASP A 204 -9.02 -0.37 -4.70
C ASP A 204 -8.93 -1.49 -3.66
N THR A 205 -7.75 -1.73 -3.08
CA THR A 205 -7.54 -2.91 -2.22
C THR A 205 -8.41 -2.88 -0.96
N ILE A 206 -8.63 -1.71 -0.36
CA ILE A 206 -9.50 -1.56 0.82
C ILE A 206 -10.99 -1.71 0.46
N GLU A 207 -11.38 -1.32 -0.76
CA GLU A 207 -12.77 -1.38 -1.22
C GLU A 207 -13.17 -2.78 -1.69
N ASP A 208 -12.27 -3.44 -2.44
CA ASP A 208 -12.61 -4.64 -3.22
C ASP A 208 -11.97 -5.94 -2.71
N CYS A 209 -10.95 -5.89 -1.83
CA CYS A 209 -10.27 -7.11 -1.38
C CYS A 209 -10.72 -7.59 0.00
N LEU A 210 -10.73 -8.91 0.14
CA LEU A 210 -10.93 -9.59 1.41
C LEU A 210 -9.63 -10.25 1.86
N VAL A 211 -9.43 -10.31 3.18
CA VAL A 211 -8.31 -11.00 3.83
C VAL A 211 -8.82 -11.93 4.92
N CYS A 212 -8.13 -13.05 5.10
CA CYS A 212 -8.38 -13.96 6.21
C CYS A 212 -7.71 -13.43 7.48
N LYS A 213 -8.47 -13.28 8.56
CA LYS A 213 -8.00 -12.89 9.89
C LYS A 213 -8.58 -13.88 10.90
N ASN A 214 -7.73 -14.61 11.61
CA ASN A 214 -8.17 -15.56 12.64
C ASN A 214 -9.31 -16.45 12.16
N GLU A 215 -9.13 -17.11 10.99
CA GLU A 215 -10.12 -17.99 10.35
C GLU A 215 -11.38 -17.30 9.80
N THR A 216 -11.48 -15.98 9.89
CA THR A 216 -12.60 -15.19 9.33
C THR A 216 -12.16 -14.40 8.10
N ILE A 217 -12.91 -14.52 7.00
CA ILE A 217 -12.70 -13.69 5.81
C ILE A 217 -13.43 -12.36 6.02
N GLY A 218 -12.69 -11.25 5.98
CA GLY A 218 -13.23 -9.90 6.14
C GLY A 218 -12.58 -8.89 5.19
N PRO A 219 -13.07 -7.65 5.12
CA PRO A 219 -12.48 -6.61 4.28
C PRO A 219 -11.03 -6.31 4.68
N LEU A 220 -10.20 -6.00 3.69
CA LEU A 220 -8.89 -5.41 3.94
C LEU A 220 -9.08 -4.02 4.58
N MET A 221 -8.37 -3.79 5.68
CA MET A 221 -8.44 -2.56 6.45
C MET A 221 -7.10 -1.83 6.40
N PRO A 222 -7.05 -0.50 6.66
CA PRO A 222 -5.80 0.25 6.73
C PRO A 222 -4.72 -0.38 7.63
N VAL A 223 -5.14 -0.96 8.76
CA VAL A 223 -4.22 -1.65 9.70
C VAL A 223 -3.52 -2.86 9.06
N ASP A 224 -4.16 -3.53 8.09
CA ASP A 224 -3.55 -4.68 7.41
C ASP A 224 -2.44 -4.22 6.46
N LEU A 225 -2.64 -3.07 5.79
CA LEU A 225 -1.59 -2.43 4.98
C LEU A 225 -0.43 -1.95 5.86
N ALA A 226 -0.72 -1.36 7.02
CA ALA A 226 0.29 -0.95 7.99
C ALA A 226 1.13 -2.14 8.48
N ASN A 227 0.49 -3.28 8.78
CA ASN A 227 1.16 -4.51 9.17
C ASN A 227 2.05 -5.10 8.05
N ARG A 228 1.75 -4.78 6.78
CA ARG A 228 2.58 -5.12 5.61
C ARG A 228 3.70 -4.10 5.36
N GLY A 229 3.86 -3.10 6.23
CA GLY A 229 4.91 -2.10 6.13
C GLY A 229 4.67 -1.01 5.08
N VAL A 230 3.42 -0.85 4.61
CA VAL A 230 3.06 0.24 3.70
C VAL A 230 3.20 1.58 4.44
N ASP A 231 3.78 2.57 3.76
CA ASP A 231 3.94 3.92 4.29
C ASP A 231 2.59 4.58 4.66
N GLN A 232 2.54 5.29 5.79
CA GLN A 232 1.29 5.85 6.31
C GLN A 232 0.65 6.89 5.38
N ASP A 233 1.42 7.68 4.63
CA ASP A 233 0.84 8.65 3.69
C ASP A 233 0.16 7.93 2.51
N VAL A 234 0.72 6.77 2.09
CA VAL A 234 0.11 5.91 1.08
C VAL A 234 -1.18 5.29 1.64
N ILE A 235 -1.17 4.77 2.87
CA ILE A 235 -2.37 4.22 3.51
C ILE A 235 -3.47 5.26 3.64
N ASP A 236 -3.14 6.49 4.08
CA ASP A 236 -4.11 7.56 4.24
C ASP A 236 -4.68 7.99 2.88
N ALA A 237 -3.86 8.07 1.83
CA ALA A 237 -4.33 8.36 0.48
C ALA A 237 -5.22 7.25 -0.10
N VAL A 238 -4.84 5.98 0.05
CA VAL A 238 -5.67 4.84 -0.36
C VAL A 238 -7.00 4.83 0.41
N THR A 239 -6.97 5.14 1.71
CA THR A 239 -8.19 5.26 2.52
C THR A 239 -9.09 6.40 2.04
N LEU A 240 -8.51 7.54 1.64
CA LEU A 240 -9.26 8.62 1.01
C LEU A 240 -9.83 8.21 -0.36
N LEU A 241 -9.11 7.39 -1.12
CA LEU A 241 -9.52 6.88 -2.44
C LEU A 241 -10.67 5.86 -2.37
N SER A 242 -10.77 5.13 -1.25
CA SER A 242 -11.82 4.14 -1.02
C SER A 242 -13.15 4.80 -0.69
N HIS A 243 -13.99 4.99 -1.71
CA HIS A 243 -15.26 5.68 -1.57
C HIS A 243 -16.34 4.74 -1.02
N LYS A 244 -16.67 4.91 0.26
CA LYS A 244 -17.85 4.23 0.84
C LYS A 244 -19.12 4.86 0.31
N VAL A 245 -19.68 4.27 -0.75
CA VAL A 245 -20.97 4.68 -1.31
C VAL A 245 -22.03 4.67 -0.20
N ARG A 246 -22.51 5.85 0.18
CA ARG A 246 -23.64 5.95 1.11
C ARG A 246 -24.87 5.29 0.50
N ARG A 247 -25.73 4.72 1.36
CA ARG A 247 -27.01 4.18 0.91
C ARG A 247 -27.88 5.35 0.43
N ALA A 248 -28.36 5.26 -0.81
CA ALA A 248 -29.28 6.26 -1.34
C ALA A 248 -30.54 6.37 -0.46
N PRO A 249 -31.12 7.58 -0.32
CA PRO A 249 -32.39 7.76 0.38
C PRO A 249 -33.48 6.80 -0.12
N GLU A 250 -34.34 6.36 0.79
CA GLU A 250 -35.49 5.53 0.45
C GLU A 250 -36.53 6.35 -0.34
N GLY A 251 -37.34 5.67 -1.16
CA GLY A 251 -38.36 6.31 -1.99
C GLY A 251 -37.89 6.89 -3.33
N LEU A 252 -36.58 6.96 -3.60
CA LEU A 252 -36.07 7.39 -4.91
C LEU A 252 -36.37 6.36 -6.00
N THR A 253 -36.85 6.85 -7.15
CA THR A 253 -36.91 6.08 -8.41
C THR A 253 -35.50 5.65 -8.85
N GLU A 254 -35.40 4.69 -9.76
CA GLU A 254 -34.08 4.25 -10.26
C GLU A 254 -33.31 5.39 -10.96
N LYS A 255 -34.02 6.26 -11.69
CA LYS A 255 -33.41 7.45 -12.32
C LYS A 255 -32.84 8.43 -11.29
N GLU A 256 -33.62 8.74 -10.26
CA GLU A 256 -33.19 9.64 -9.17
C GLU A 256 -32.05 9.01 -8.38
N ARG A 257 -32.09 7.71 -8.11
CA ARG A 257 -31.03 6.98 -7.42
C ARG A 257 -29.71 7.01 -8.20
N LYS A 258 -29.76 6.88 -9.52
CA LYS A 258 -28.58 7.02 -10.38
C LYS A 258 -28.00 8.43 -10.34
N ALA A 259 -28.85 9.45 -10.49
CA ALA A 259 -28.44 10.84 -10.41
C ALA A 259 -27.82 11.18 -9.03
N TRP A 260 -28.47 10.73 -7.96
CA TRP A 260 -27.96 10.88 -6.59
C TRP A 260 -26.60 10.22 -6.41
N LYS A 261 -26.39 9.00 -6.92
CA LYS A 261 -25.07 8.33 -6.85
C LYS A 261 -23.98 9.08 -7.62
N GLN A 262 -24.33 9.72 -8.74
CA GLN A 262 -23.38 10.55 -9.49
C GLN A 262 -23.02 11.81 -8.70
N GLU A 263 -24.02 12.49 -8.12
CA GLU A 263 -23.76 13.69 -7.31
C GLU A 263 -22.98 13.37 -6.02
N GLU A 264 -23.30 12.28 -5.32
CA GLU A 264 -22.54 11.82 -4.14
C GLU A 264 -21.08 11.52 -4.51
N TYR A 265 -20.86 10.87 -5.66
CA TYR A 265 -19.51 10.61 -6.16
C TYR A 265 -18.74 11.92 -6.45
N LEU A 266 -19.38 12.90 -7.08
CA LEU A 266 -18.73 14.19 -7.37
C LEU A 266 -18.50 15.00 -6.09
N ALA A 267 -19.42 14.94 -5.12
CA ALA A 267 -19.23 15.55 -3.79
C ALA A 267 -18.03 14.94 -3.08
N TYR A 268 -17.91 13.61 -3.09
CA TYR A 268 -16.75 12.91 -2.57
C TYR A 268 -15.43 13.39 -3.21
N VAL A 269 -15.38 13.52 -4.54
CA VAL A 269 -14.17 14.00 -5.23
C VAL A 269 -13.83 15.43 -4.80
N ARG A 270 -14.83 16.31 -4.66
CA ARG A 270 -14.62 17.69 -4.16
C ARG A 270 -14.07 17.68 -2.74
N ASP A 271 -14.67 16.91 -1.83
CA ASP A 271 -14.25 16.80 -0.43
C ASP A 271 -12.82 16.27 -0.30
N MET A 272 -12.50 15.23 -1.08
CA MET A 272 -11.15 14.66 -1.15
C MET A 272 -10.12 15.73 -1.55
N THR A 273 -10.46 16.58 -2.52
CA THR A 273 -9.57 17.66 -3.00
C THR A 273 -9.65 18.98 -2.22
N SER A 274 -10.65 19.16 -1.36
CA SER A 274 -10.86 20.43 -0.65
C SER A 274 -9.76 20.66 0.38
N LEU A 275 -9.27 21.89 0.46
CA LEU A 275 -8.39 22.37 1.55
C LEU A 275 -9.19 22.99 2.71
N GLU A 276 -10.51 23.02 2.63
CA GLU A 276 -11.36 23.48 3.72
C GLU A 276 -11.12 22.63 4.97
N GLY A 277 -10.92 23.29 6.12
CA GLY A 277 -10.61 22.63 7.39
C GLY A 277 -9.18 22.09 7.52
N VAL A 278 -8.37 22.08 6.45
CA VAL A 278 -6.95 21.73 6.54
C VAL A 278 -6.16 22.97 6.98
N ALA A 279 -5.47 22.86 8.12
CA ALA A 279 -4.59 23.93 8.56
C ALA A 279 -3.53 24.20 7.47
N LYS A 280 -3.29 25.46 7.12
CA LYS A 280 -2.31 25.82 6.08
C LYS A 280 -0.91 25.25 6.37
N THR A 281 -0.60 25.05 7.65
CA THR A 281 0.67 24.49 8.15
C THR A 281 0.70 22.96 8.16
N ASP A 282 -0.42 22.26 7.93
CA ASP A 282 -0.47 20.80 7.89
C ASP A 282 -0.04 20.29 6.51
N ARG A 283 1.28 20.35 6.28
CA ARG A 283 1.91 19.92 5.03
C ARG A 283 1.60 18.46 4.69
N ARG A 284 1.46 17.60 5.71
CA ARG A 284 1.19 16.17 5.52
C ARG A 284 -0.22 15.95 4.99
N ALA A 285 -1.23 16.58 5.59
CA ALA A 285 -2.62 16.47 5.10
C ALA A 285 -2.77 17.00 3.67
N ILE A 286 -2.12 18.11 3.33
CA ILE A 286 -2.10 18.65 1.96
C ILE A 286 -1.47 17.63 1.00
N PHE A 287 -0.34 17.04 1.39
CA PHE A 287 0.36 16.04 0.58
C PHE A 287 -0.49 14.79 0.34
N VAL A 288 -1.15 14.26 1.37
CA VAL A 288 -2.05 13.10 1.25
C VAL A 288 -3.22 13.39 0.31
N LYS A 289 -3.80 14.59 0.36
CA LYS A 289 -4.86 15.01 -0.58
C LYS A 289 -4.35 15.14 -2.01
N LEU A 290 -3.16 15.71 -2.21
CA LEU A 290 -2.50 15.77 -3.52
C LEU A 290 -2.27 14.37 -4.09
N LEU A 291 -1.75 13.47 -3.25
CA LEU A 291 -1.49 12.07 -3.58
C LEU A 291 -2.76 11.35 -4.05
N ALA A 292 -3.85 11.47 -3.28
CA ALA A 292 -5.14 10.90 -3.65
C ALA A 292 -5.70 11.54 -4.94
N ALA A 293 -5.59 12.85 -5.11
CA ALA A 293 -6.09 13.55 -6.29
C ALA A 293 -5.42 13.08 -7.59
N VAL A 294 -4.09 12.98 -7.62
CA VAL A 294 -3.36 12.54 -8.83
C VAL A 294 -3.68 11.08 -9.18
N VAL A 295 -3.78 10.20 -8.18
CA VAL A 295 -4.17 8.79 -8.41
C VAL A 295 -5.60 8.70 -8.90
N LYS A 296 -6.53 9.47 -8.33
CA LYS A 296 -7.93 9.44 -8.78
C LYS A 296 -8.11 9.98 -10.19
N ARG A 297 -7.28 10.93 -10.60
CA ARG A 297 -7.28 11.45 -11.97
C ARG A 297 -6.85 10.38 -12.95
N ALA A 298 -5.75 9.68 -12.65
CA ALA A 298 -5.26 8.55 -13.42
C ALA A 298 -6.29 7.40 -13.50
N ASP A 299 -6.91 7.05 -12.37
CA ASP A 299 -8.01 6.05 -12.32
C ASP A 299 -9.18 6.45 -13.23
N ASN A 300 -9.66 7.68 -13.11
CA ASN A 300 -10.74 8.18 -13.96
C ASN A 300 -10.37 8.20 -15.46
N ARG A 301 -9.13 8.56 -15.81
CA ARG A 301 -8.63 8.52 -17.19
C ARG A 301 -8.58 7.08 -17.72
N SER A 302 -8.05 6.13 -16.94
CA SER A 302 -8.09 4.70 -17.27
C SER A 302 -9.53 4.19 -17.46
N ASN A 303 -10.46 4.61 -16.60
CA ASN A 303 -11.88 4.29 -16.72
C ASN A 303 -12.56 4.91 -17.95
N LEU A 304 -12.01 5.99 -18.50
CA LEU A 304 -12.45 6.65 -19.73
C LEU A 304 -11.81 6.08 -21.01
N SER A 305 -10.85 5.15 -20.90
CA SER A 305 -10.15 4.57 -22.04
C SER A 305 -11.12 3.93 -23.05
N LEU A 306 -11.06 4.41 -24.29
CA LEU A 306 -11.83 3.84 -25.41
C LEU A 306 -11.43 2.40 -25.68
N GLU A 307 -10.16 2.04 -25.51
CA GLU A 307 -9.66 0.69 -25.69
C GLU A 307 -10.37 -0.28 -24.74
N ARG A 308 -10.40 0.05 -23.44
CA ARG A 308 -11.13 -0.71 -22.42
C ARG A 308 -12.61 -0.81 -22.76
N SER A 309 -13.23 0.28 -23.23
CA SER A 309 -14.64 0.28 -23.59
C SER A 309 -14.98 -0.70 -24.72
N ARG A 310 -14.10 -0.87 -25.72
CA ARG A 310 -14.32 -1.74 -26.88
C ARG A 310 -14.38 -3.23 -26.50
N GLN A 311 -13.79 -3.58 -25.36
CA GLN A 311 -13.71 -4.96 -24.87
C GLN A 311 -14.91 -5.34 -23.98
N MET A 312 -15.74 -4.38 -23.57
CA MET A 312 -16.92 -4.65 -22.74
C MET A 312 -18.07 -5.24 -23.57
N PRO A 313 -18.97 -6.05 -22.98
CA PRO A 313 -20.20 -6.47 -23.67
C PRO A 313 -21.06 -5.27 -24.11
N PRO A 314 -21.82 -5.34 -25.24
CA PRO A 314 -22.56 -4.19 -25.78
C PRO A 314 -23.47 -3.48 -24.77
N ARG A 315 -24.22 -4.24 -23.96
CA ARG A 315 -25.07 -3.70 -22.89
C ARG A 315 -24.28 -2.90 -21.84
N VAL A 316 -23.07 -3.35 -21.53
CA VAL A 316 -22.18 -2.65 -20.58
C VAL A 316 -21.60 -1.40 -21.23
N GLN A 317 -21.26 -1.44 -22.53
CA GLN A 317 -20.81 -0.26 -23.28
C GLN A 317 -21.87 0.83 -23.31
N GLU A 318 -23.13 0.50 -23.58
CA GLU A 318 -24.24 1.47 -23.59
C GLU A 318 -24.38 2.15 -22.22
N ARG A 319 -24.38 1.35 -21.14
CA ARG A 319 -24.41 1.88 -19.78
C ARG A 319 -23.18 2.73 -19.48
N TRP A 320 -21.99 2.31 -19.90
CA TRP A 320 -20.76 3.06 -19.70
C TRP A 320 -20.81 4.42 -20.39
N LYS A 321 -21.24 4.47 -21.66
CA LYS A 321 -21.42 5.71 -22.42
C LYS A 321 -22.46 6.64 -21.79
N ALA A 322 -23.61 6.11 -21.39
CA ALA A 322 -24.71 6.92 -20.88
C ALA A 322 -24.49 7.40 -19.43
N ASP A 323 -24.00 6.51 -18.54
CA ASP A 323 -23.99 6.76 -17.09
C ASP A 323 -22.58 7.06 -16.54
N LEU A 324 -21.52 6.45 -17.10
CA LEU A 324 -20.19 6.48 -16.49
C LEU A 324 -19.26 7.53 -17.12
N VAL A 325 -19.27 7.67 -18.45
CA VAL A 325 -18.43 8.66 -19.15
C VAL A 325 -18.70 10.09 -18.65
N PRO A 326 -19.96 10.58 -18.58
CA PRO A 326 -20.21 11.93 -18.08
C PRO A 326 -19.77 12.11 -16.62
N LYS A 327 -19.93 11.07 -15.80
CA LYS A 327 -19.49 11.08 -14.39
C LYS A 327 -17.98 11.23 -14.29
N TYR A 328 -17.22 10.42 -15.02
CA TYR A 328 -15.76 10.45 -14.98
C TYR A 328 -15.17 11.72 -15.60
N GLN A 329 -15.75 12.23 -16.70
CA GLN A 329 -15.33 13.51 -17.30
C GLN A 329 -15.49 14.68 -16.32
N LYS A 330 -16.64 14.78 -15.64
CA LYS A 330 -16.86 15.79 -14.60
C LYS A 330 -15.86 15.65 -13.44
N SER A 331 -15.57 14.42 -13.04
CA SER A 331 -14.59 14.15 -11.99
C SER A 331 -13.18 14.56 -12.40
N VAL A 332 -12.76 14.28 -13.64
CA VAL A 332 -11.45 14.69 -14.17
C VAL A 332 -11.35 16.21 -14.18
N ALA A 333 -12.40 16.94 -14.60
CA ALA A 333 -12.40 18.39 -14.57
C ALA A 333 -12.20 18.97 -13.15
N ILE A 334 -12.88 18.41 -12.14
CA ILE A 334 -12.69 18.82 -10.74
C ILE A 334 -11.23 18.60 -10.30
N LEU A 335 -10.65 17.46 -10.70
CA LEU A 335 -9.26 17.10 -10.35
C LEU A 335 -8.24 17.99 -11.08
N ASP A 336 -8.47 18.29 -12.36
CA ASP A 336 -7.66 19.21 -13.17
C ASP A 336 -7.59 20.61 -12.54
N ASP A 337 -8.70 21.10 -12.00
CA ASP A 337 -8.76 22.38 -11.31
C ASP A 337 -8.07 22.35 -9.94
N ALA A 338 -8.22 21.25 -9.19
CA ALA A 338 -7.76 21.17 -7.80
C ALA A 338 -6.28 20.82 -7.63
N ILE A 339 -5.72 19.97 -8.50
CA ILE A 339 -4.31 19.51 -8.40
C ILE A 339 -3.31 20.67 -8.39
N PRO A 340 -3.40 21.69 -9.28
CA PRO A 340 -2.51 22.84 -9.24
C PRO A 340 -2.55 23.59 -7.90
N ALA A 341 -3.74 23.74 -7.30
CA ALA A 341 -3.91 24.41 -6.02
C ALA A 341 -3.29 23.61 -4.86
N LEU A 342 -3.51 22.29 -4.84
CA LEU A 342 -2.90 21.39 -3.87
C LEU A 342 -1.37 21.37 -3.99
N LEU A 343 -0.85 21.29 -5.22
CA LEU A 343 0.57 21.31 -5.50
C LEU A 343 1.20 22.63 -5.04
N LYS A 344 0.59 23.77 -5.38
CA LYS A 344 1.05 25.09 -4.92
C LYS A 344 1.08 25.16 -3.40
N ALA A 345 0.00 24.73 -2.72
CA ALA A 345 -0.07 24.74 -1.26
C ALA A 345 1.03 23.88 -0.64
N TRP A 346 1.27 22.68 -1.17
CA TRP A 346 2.32 21.78 -0.67
C TRP A 346 3.73 22.33 -0.88
N VAL A 347 4.00 22.90 -2.06
CA VAL A 347 5.29 23.53 -2.38
C VAL A 347 5.54 24.74 -1.48
N SER A 348 4.56 25.62 -1.31
CA SER A 348 4.72 26.81 -0.47
C SER A 348 5.07 26.48 0.99
N GLN A 349 4.57 25.37 1.53
CA GLN A 349 4.92 24.90 2.88
C GLN A 349 6.31 24.26 2.97
N ALA A 350 6.88 23.79 1.85
CA ALA A 350 8.23 23.26 1.84
C ALA A 350 9.30 24.35 1.80
N THR A 351 8.92 25.55 1.35
CA THR A 351 9.82 26.70 1.16
C THR A 351 9.66 27.79 2.22
N ALA A 352 8.65 27.70 3.09
CA ALA A 352 8.39 28.63 4.19
C ALA A 352 9.21 28.27 5.44
#